data_AF-A0A5J5JQL4-F1
#
_entry.id   AF-A0A5J5JQL4-F1
#
_cell.length_a   1.000
_cell.length_b   1.000
_cell.length_c   1.000
_cell.angle_alpha   90.00
_cell.angle_beta   90.00
_cell.angle_gamma   90.00
#
_symmetry.space_group_name_H-M   'P 1'
#
loop_
_entity.id
_entity.type
_entity.pdbx_description
1 polymer ?
#
loop_
_entity_poly.entity_id
_entity_poly.type
_entity_poly.pdbx_seq_one_letter_code
_entity_poly.pdbx_strand_id
1 'polypeptide(L)'
;MTRWTAALSAAATAAITLTAALPAVAAAPLQRATGQAHSARGKAVNLRLTEKIRHKLADAFYKKYYGPYHPGTRNRVDGPEQVYYGKIRGATAAKDVYWAVGSIGVKGDPISYQDGPHVWRKRGHHGWEYRGDTGGCLAKVPKALLKIWHLPECL
;
A
#
# COMPACT_ATOMS: atom_id res chain seq x y z
N MET A 1 17.76 -28.00 -39.56
CA MET A 1 16.54 -27.88 -40.38
C MET A 1 15.81 -29.20 -40.32
N THR A 2 14.72 -29.31 -39.56
CA THR A 2 13.90 -30.51 -39.58
C THR A 2 12.45 -30.10 -39.39
N ARG A 3 11.74 -30.09 -40.53
CA ARG A 3 10.31 -29.82 -40.64
C ARG A 3 9.54 -31.06 -40.19
N TRP A 4 8.46 -30.86 -39.44
CA TRP A 4 7.41 -31.85 -39.26
C TRP A 4 6.07 -31.24 -39.67
N THR A 5 5.50 -31.80 -40.73
CA THR A 5 4.14 -31.60 -41.21
C THR A 5 3.35 -32.87 -40.93
N ALA A 6 2.20 -32.76 -40.28
CA ALA A 6 1.03 -33.65 -40.37
C ALA A 6 -0.05 -33.09 -39.42
N ALA A 7 -1.35 -33.21 -39.63
CA ALA A 7 -2.23 -33.37 -40.78
C ALA A 7 -3.63 -33.08 -40.18
N LEU A 8 -4.53 -32.48 -40.95
CA LEU A 8 -5.91 -32.20 -40.51
C LEU A 8 -6.67 -33.48 -40.16
N SER A 9 -7.60 -33.38 -39.21
CA SER A 9 -8.80 -34.23 -39.18
C SER A 9 -10.01 -33.37 -38.83
N ALA A 10 -10.95 -33.33 -39.76
CA ALA A 10 -12.26 -32.71 -39.65
C ALA A 10 -13.29 -33.72 -39.15
N ALA A 11 -14.24 -33.26 -38.31
CA ALA A 11 -15.57 -33.81 -38.04
C ALA A 11 -16.06 -33.22 -36.70
N ALA A 12 -17.33 -32.95 -36.42
CA ALA A 12 -18.56 -32.88 -37.18
C ALA A 12 -19.52 -32.03 -36.34
N THR A 13 -20.45 -31.36 -37.02
CA THR A 13 -21.52 -30.54 -36.44
C THR A 13 -22.53 -31.42 -35.70
N ALA A 14 -22.92 -31.03 -34.49
CA ALA A 14 -24.22 -31.37 -33.91
C ALA A 14 -24.69 -30.22 -33.02
N ALA A 15 -25.64 -29.45 -33.54
CA ALA A 15 -26.37 -28.44 -32.78
C ALA A 15 -27.42 -29.13 -31.91
N ILE A 16 -27.39 -28.88 -30.60
CA ILE A 16 -28.47 -29.22 -29.68
C ILE A 16 -29.03 -27.91 -29.15
N THR A 17 -30.15 -27.48 -29.70
CA THR A 17 -30.98 -26.40 -29.16
C THR A 17 -31.81 -26.96 -28.00
N LEU A 18 -31.46 -26.61 -26.76
CA LEU A 18 -32.35 -26.73 -25.61
C LEU A 18 -33.07 -25.40 -25.38
N THR A 19 -34.36 -25.36 -25.69
CA THR A 19 -35.25 -24.26 -25.32
C THR A 19 -35.75 -24.51 -23.90
N ALA A 20 -35.09 -23.92 -22.90
CA ALA A 20 -35.60 -23.88 -21.53
C ALA A 20 -36.42 -22.60 -21.33
N ALA A 21 -37.73 -22.73 -21.19
CA ALA A 21 -38.60 -21.64 -20.77
C ALA A 21 -38.33 -21.29 -19.30
N LEU A 22 -37.82 -20.08 -19.06
CA LEU A 22 -37.66 -19.54 -17.71
C LEU A 22 -38.96 -18.84 -17.27
N PRO A 23 -39.41 -19.02 -16.02
CA PRO A 23 -40.49 -18.21 -15.47
C PRO A 23 -40.02 -16.76 -15.32
N ALA A 24 -40.85 -15.82 -15.74
CA ALA A 24 -40.64 -14.40 -15.55
C ALA A 24 -40.65 -14.07 -14.05
N VAL A 25 -39.47 -13.98 -13.45
CA VAL A 25 -39.29 -13.44 -12.10
C VAL A 25 -39.49 -11.93 -12.20
N ALA A 26 -40.57 -11.44 -11.59
CA ALA A 26 -40.84 -10.03 -11.44
C ALA A 26 -39.59 -9.35 -10.83
N ALA A 27 -39.01 -8.41 -11.59
CA ALA A 27 -37.87 -7.62 -11.13
C ALA A 27 -38.35 -6.71 -9.98
N ALA A 28 -38.05 -7.12 -8.74
CA ALA A 28 -38.15 -6.23 -7.61
C ALA A 28 -37.24 -5.02 -7.86
N PRO A 29 -37.71 -3.78 -7.64
CA PRO A 29 -36.87 -2.60 -7.81
C PRO A 29 -35.66 -2.73 -6.89
N LEU A 30 -34.46 -2.71 -7.48
CA LEU A 30 -33.19 -2.60 -6.76
C LEU A 30 -33.26 -1.36 -5.87
N GLN A 31 -33.52 -1.57 -4.59
CA GLN A 31 -33.35 -0.55 -3.57
C GLN A 31 -31.88 -0.14 -3.61
N ARG A 32 -31.63 1.02 -4.22
CA ARG A 32 -30.34 1.69 -4.23
C ARG A 32 -29.96 1.90 -2.77
N ALA A 33 -29.04 1.09 -2.27
CA ALA A 33 -28.54 1.17 -0.91
C ALA A 33 -27.77 2.49 -0.73
N THR A 34 -28.50 3.58 -0.51
CA THR A 34 -27.98 4.85 -0.02
C THR A 34 -27.92 4.77 1.50
N GLY A 35 -27.02 3.93 2.02
CA GLY A 35 -26.90 3.66 3.45
C GLY A 35 -25.46 3.78 3.94
N GLN A 36 -25.16 4.88 4.64
CA GLN A 36 -24.24 4.88 5.79
C GLN A 36 -22.77 4.44 5.63
N ALA A 37 -22.08 4.74 4.52
CA ALA A 37 -20.60 4.62 4.49
C ALA A 37 -19.86 5.86 5.05
N HIS A 38 -20.57 6.94 5.41
CA HIS A 38 -19.96 8.26 5.69
C HIS A 38 -19.36 8.43 7.10
N SER A 39 -19.67 7.57 8.07
CA SER A 39 -19.38 7.85 9.50
C SER A 39 -17.93 7.60 9.93
N ALA A 40 -17.12 6.86 9.15
CA ALA A 40 -15.74 6.53 9.55
C ALA A 40 -14.65 7.36 8.87
N ARG A 41 -15.00 8.28 7.96
CA ARG A 41 -14.02 9.09 7.21
C ARG A 41 -13.24 10.01 8.15
N GLY A 42 -11.93 10.13 7.92
CA GLY A 42 -11.04 10.96 8.74
C GLY A 42 -10.57 10.31 10.04
N LYS A 43 -11.17 9.18 10.44
CA LYS A 43 -10.74 8.45 11.64
C LYS A 43 -9.34 7.85 11.45
N ALA A 44 -8.47 8.13 12.41
CA ALA A 44 -7.15 7.51 12.50
C ALA A 44 -7.25 6.10 13.09
N VAL A 45 -6.43 5.18 12.56
CA VAL A 45 -6.36 3.79 13.01
C VAL A 45 -4.90 3.40 13.16
N ASN A 46 -4.54 2.89 14.35
CA ASN A 46 -3.23 2.30 14.59
C ASN A 46 -3.21 0.89 13.99
N LEU A 47 -2.15 0.56 13.26
CA LEU A 47 -2.03 -0.69 12.54
C LEU A 47 -0.78 -1.44 13.00
N ARG A 48 -0.87 -2.77 13.00
CA ARG A 48 0.29 -3.61 13.27
C ARG A 48 1.27 -3.57 12.10
N LEU A 49 2.53 -3.26 12.39
CA LEU A 49 3.61 -3.37 11.42
C LEU A 49 3.89 -4.86 11.14
N THR A 50 4.08 -5.19 9.86
CA THR A 50 4.55 -6.51 9.42
C THR A 50 5.90 -6.39 8.74
N GLU A 51 6.66 -7.46 8.71
CA GLU A 51 7.99 -7.46 8.09
C GLU A 51 7.94 -7.13 6.59
N LYS A 52 6.90 -7.62 5.90
CA LYS A 52 6.62 -7.24 4.51
C LYS A 52 6.41 -5.73 4.32
N ILE A 53 5.79 -5.05 5.29
CA ILE A 53 5.64 -3.59 5.22
C ILE A 53 6.99 -2.93 5.51
N ARG A 54 7.73 -3.38 6.54
CA ARG A 54 9.06 -2.88 6.89
C ARG A 54 9.99 -2.89 5.67
N HIS A 55 10.10 -4.01 4.96
CA HIS A 55 10.90 -4.10 3.73
C HIS A 55 10.48 -3.08 2.68
N LYS A 56 9.18 -2.89 2.43
CA LYS A 56 8.70 -1.91 1.45
C LYS A 56 9.02 -0.46 1.83
N LEU A 57 9.04 -0.13 3.12
CA LEU A 57 9.43 1.20 3.59
C LEU A 57 10.93 1.44 3.32
N ALA A 58 11.78 0.45 3.62
CA ALA A 58 13.20 0.53 3.31
C ALA A 58 13.50 0.55 1.81
N ASP A 59 12.72 -0.16 1.00
CA ASP A 59 12.82 -0.07 -0.47
C ASP A 59 12.44 1.33 -0.97
N ALA A 60 11.41 1.95 -0.39
CA ALA A 60 11.01 3.30 -0.73
C ALA A 60 12.09 4.34 -0.34
N PHE A 61 12.73 4.17 0.82
CA PHE A 61 13.87 4.98 1.23
C PHE A 61 15.05 4.80 0.28
N TYR A 62 15.46 3.56 0.02
CA TYR A 62 16.56 3.26 -0.90
C TYR A 62 16.30 3.86 -2.26
N LYS A 63 15.13 3.61 -2.86
CA LYS A 63 14.81 4.10 -4.20
C LYS A 63 14.83 5.64 -4.30
N LYS A 64 14.41 6.35 -3.25
CA LYS A 64 14.22 7.80 -3.31
C LYS A 64 15.44 8.59 -2.82
N TYR A 65 16.16 8.10 -1.82
CA TYR A 65 17.20 8.83 -1.12
C TYR A 65 18.59 8.23 -1.37
N TYR A 66 18.82 6.98 -0.98
CA TYR A 66 20.18 6.41 -0.96
C TYR A 66 20.64 5.84 -2.32
N GLY A 67 19.77 5.07 -2.98
CA GLY A 67 20.04 4.34 -4.21
C GLY A 67 20.49 5.20 -5.41
N PRO A 68 19.96 6.42 -5.63
CA PRO A 68 20.45 7.29 -6.69
C PRO A 68 21.94 7.64 -6.60
N TYR A 69 22.49 7.68 -5.38
CA TYR A 69 23.91 7.97 -5.13
C TYR A 69 24.74 6.72 -4.85
N HIS A 70 24.07 5.60 -4.53
CA HIS A 70 24.70 4.32 -4.20
C HIS A 70 23.94 3.15 -4.89
N PRO A 71 24.13 2.97 -6.20
CA PRO A 71 23.48 1.87 -6.92
C PRO A 71 24.01 0.50 -6.45
N GLY A 72 23.14 -0.51 -6.39
CA GLY A 72 23.51 -1.89 -6.03
C GLY A 72 23.71 -2.16 -4.54
N THR A 73 23.61 -1.15 -3.67
CA THR A 73 23.89 -1.27 -2.22
C THR A 73 22.64 -1.35 -1.35
N ARG A 74 21.52 -1.84 -1.87
CA ARG A 74 20.26 -1.94 -1.12
C ARG A 74 20.40 -2.71 0.19
N ASN A 75 21.27 -3.73 0.23
CA ASN A 75 21.59 -4.53 1.41
C ASN A 75 22.29 -3.75 2.54
N ARG A 76 22.75 -2.53 2.28
CA ARG A 76 23.31 -1.63 3.30
C ARG A 76 22.25 -0.83 4.05
N VAL A 77 21.02 -0.74 3.56
CA VAL A 77 19.94 -0.02 4.26
C VAL A 77 19.37 -0.92 5.37
N ASP A 78 19.49 -0.46 6.61
CA ASP A 78 18.94 -1.09 7.80
C ASP A 78 17.56 -0.53 8.15
N GLY A 79 16.67 -1.40 8.64
CA GLY A 79 15.36 -0.98 9.15
C GLY A 79 14.27 -0.83 8.08
N PRO A 80 13.24 0.03 8.30
CA PRO A 80 13.11 0.92 9.46
C PRO A 80 12.79 0.20 10.78
N GLU A 81 13.19 0.80 11.89
CA GLU A 81 12.98 0.36 13.27
C GLU A 81 12.03 1.31 14.03
N GLN A 82 11.53 0.85 15.18
CA GLN A 82 10.61 1.61 16.05
C GLN A 82 9.46 2.27 15.27
N VAL A 83 8.86 1.52 14.34
CA VAL A 83 7.93 2.10 13.37
C VAL A 83 6.52 2.24 13.94
N TYR A 84 6.03 3.48 13.95
CA TYR A 84 4.61 3.79 14.11
C TYR A 84 3.92 3.68 12.76
N TYR A 85 2.89 2.85 12.66
CA TYR A 85 2.19 2.58 11.41
C TYR A 85 0.68 2.70 11.59
N GLY A 86 0.02 3.33 10.61
CA GLY A 86 -1.39 3.61 10.74
C GLY A 86 -1.99 4.19 9.46
N LYS A 87 -3.28 4.49 9.53
CA LYS A 87 -4.00 5.10 8.42
C LYS A 87 -5.05 6.10 8.86
N ILE A 88 -5.33 7.04 7.97
CA ILE A 88 -6.55 7.87 7.99
C ILE A 88 -7.55 7.24 7.03
N ARG A 89 -8.74 6.90 7.54
CA ARG A 89 -9.81 6.31 6.73
C ARG A 89 -10.35 7.29 5.69
N GLY A 90 -10.38 6.87 4.44
CA GLY A 90 -11.04 7.58 3.35
C GLY A 90 -12.53 7.21 3.26
N ALA A 91 -13.19 7.71 2.21
CA ALA A 91 -14.55 7.26 1.88
C ALA A 91 -14.59 5.79 1.42
N THR A 92 -13.47 5.27 0.90
CA THR A 92 -13.28 3.88 0.48
C THR A 92 -11.86 3.44 0.82
N ALA A 93 -11.59 2.13 0.82
CA ALA A 93 -10.25 1.59 1.06
C ALA A 93 -9.19 2.13 0.07
N ALA A 94 -9.58 2.41 -1.18
CA ALA A 94 -8.71 3.04 -2.17
C ALA A 94 -8.35 4.50 -1.83
N LYS A 95 -9.15 5.17 -0.99
CA LYS A 95 -8.93 6.54 -0.54
C LYS A 95 -8.29 6.63 0.85
N ASP A 96 -8.12 5.52 1.56
CA ASP A 96 -7.34 5.47 2.80
C ASP A 96 -5.93 6.03 2.56
N VAL A 97 -5.41 6.79 3.53
CA VAL A 97 -4.03 7.30 3.48
C VAL A 97 -3.25 6.67 4.62
N TYR A 98 -2.25 5.89 4.27
CA TYR A 98 -1.38 5.20 5.20
C TYR A 98 -0.15 6.04 5.45
N TRP A 99 0.31 6.03 6.69
CA TRP A 99 1.49 6.73 7.14
C TRP A 99 2.34 5.78 7.98
N ALA A 100 3.66 5.90 7.84
CA ALA A 100 4.61 5.27 8.73
C ALA A 100 5.65 6.30 9.16
N VAL A 101 6.10 6.19 10.40
CA VAL A 101 7.16 7.00 11.00
C VAL A 101 8.10 6.06 11.72
N GLY A 102 9.41 6.17 11.50
CA GLY A 102 10.38 5.30 12.17
C GLY A 102 11.82 5.64 11.80
N SER A 103 12.76 5.08 12.52
CA SER A 103 14.19 5.31 12.29
C SER A 103 14.69 4.39 11.19
N ILE A 104 15.52 4.89 10.29
CA ILE A 104 16.17 4.10 9.24
C ILE A 104 17.59 4.61 9.08
N GLY A 105 18.50 3.77 8.61
CA GLY A 105 19.86 4.21 8.35
C GLY A 105 20.60 3.26 7.44
N VAL A 106 21.90 3.47 7.33
CA VAL A 106 22.78 2.77 6.41
C VAL A 106 23.97 2.16 7.18
N LYS A 107 24.24 0.87 6.95
CA LYS A 107 25.38 0.15 7.50
C LYS A 107 26.69 0.86 7.20
N GLY A 108 27.46 1.09 8.26
CA GLY A 108 28.76 1.76 8.18
C GLY A 108 28.67 3.28 7.98
N ASP A 109 27.48 3.87 8.11
CA ASP A 109 27.28 5.32 8.08
C ASP A 109 26.48 5.76 9.32
N PRO A 110 27.16 6.07 10.45
CA PRO A 110 26.50 6.51 11.68
C PRO A 110 25.75 7.85 11.53
N ILE A 111 26.15 8.69 10.56
CA ILE A 111 25.51 9.99 10.35
C ILE A 111 24.09 9.80 9.82
N SER A 112 23.86 8.78 9.00
CA SER A 112 22.53 8.46 8.45
C SER A 112 21.43 8.17 9.50
N TYR A 113 21.79 7.96 10.77
CA TYR A 113 20.85 7.71 11.87
C TYR A 113 20.50 8.97 12.68
N GLN A 114 21.15 10.11 12.42
CA GLN A 114 21.02 11.32 13.24
C GLN A 114 19.85 12.22 12.82
N ASP A 115 19.33 12.08 11.61
CA ASP A 115 18.35 13.00 11.01
C ASP A 115 16.91 12.85 11.58
N GLY A 116 16.76 12.07 12.66
CA GLY A 116 15.50 11.84 13.34
C GLY A 116 14.59 10.85 12.60
N PRO A 117 13.33 10.70 13.03
CA PRO A 117 12.45 9.73 12.42
C PRO A 117 12.13 10.12 10.98
N HIS A 118 12.03 9.10 10.13
CA HIS A 118 11.73 9.23 8.72
C HIS A 118 10.24 8.98 8.46
N VAL A 119 9.70 9.62 7.43
CA VAL A 119 8.26 9.55 7.13
C VAL A 119 8.01 8.88 5.79
N TRP A 120 7.04 7.97 5.78
CA TRP A 120 6.50 7.37 4.57
C TRP A 120 5.01 7.56 4.47
N ARG A 121 4.52 7.63 3.23
CA ARG A 121 3.10 7.78 2.93
C ARG A 121 2.70 6.93 1.75
N LYS A 122 1.49 6.39 1.77
CA LYS A 122 0.83 5.88 0.55
C LYS A 122 -0.67 6.11 0.59
N ARG A 123 -1.31 6.07 -0.57
CA ARG A 123 -2.77 6.09 -0.70
C ARG A 123 -3.25 4.70 -1.13
N GLY A 124 -4.25 4.15 -0.45
CA GLY A 124 -4.85 2.86 -0.77
C GLY A 124 -3.81 1.76 -1.03
N HIS A 125 -3.87 1.20 -2.23
CA HIS A 125 -3.01 0.12 -2.70
C HIS A 125 -1.77 0.59 -3.50
N HIS A 126 -1.54 1.90 -3.60
CA HIS A 126 -0.36 2.44 -4.28
C HIS A 126 0.94 2.11 -3.52
N GLY A 127 2.08 2.31 -4.19
CA GLY A 127 3.41 2.16 -3.61
C GLY A 127 3.67 3.13 -2.46
N TRP A 128 4.63 2.79 -1.60
CA TRP A 128 5.11 3.67 -0.55
C TRP A 128 5.99 4.78 -1.12
N GLU A 129 5.71 6.00 -0.71
CA GLU A 129 6.51 7.18 -0.99
C GLU A 129 7.30 7.55 0.27
N TYR A 130 8.62 7.71 0.13
CA TYR A 130 9.45 8.32 1.15
C TYR A 130 9.27 9.84 1.12
N ARG A 131 9.06 10.46 2.29
CA ARG A 131 8.70 11.89 2.46
C ARG A 131 9.80 12.72 3.13
N GLY A 132 10.95 12.10 3.38
CA GLY A 132 12.10 12.72 4.04
C GLY A 132 12.20 12.33 5.51
N ASP A 133 13.32 12.75 6.10
CA ASP A 133 13.50 12.89 7.53
C ASP A 133 12.62 14.05 8.07
N THR A 134 12.62 14.20 9.38
CA THR A 134 11.77 15.14 10.09
C THR A 134 12.53 16.24 10.79
N GLY A 135 13.86 16.10 10.95
CA GLY A 135 14.64 16.99 11.83
C GLY A 135 14.04 17.12 13.23
N GLY A 136 13.33 16.08 13.72
CA GLY A 136 12.63 16.10 15.01
C GLY A 136 11.17 16.57 14.96
N CYS A 137 10.67 17.09 13.85
CA CYS A 137 9.29 17.61 13.72
C CYS A 137 8.41 16.79 12.76
N LEU A 138 7.34 16.20 13.30
CA LEU A 138 6.36 15.39 12.59
C LEU A 138 5.20 16.20 11.97
N ALA A 139 5.40 17.47 11.65
CA ALA A 139 4.36 18.36 11.10
C ALA A 139 3.71 17.84 9.80
N LYS A 140 4.42 17.02 9.03
CA LYS A 140 3.88 16.37 7.81
C LYS A 140 2.88 15.26 8.12
N VAL A 141 2.89 14.71 9.33
CA VAL A 141 2.05 13.58 9.76
C VAL A 141 0.72 14.11 10.29
N PRO A 142 -0.43 13.51 9.93
CA PRO A 142 -1.72 13.95 10.44
C PRO A 142 -1.80 13.93 11.97
N LYS A 143 -2.25 15.02 12.58
CA LYS A 143 -2.41 15.16 14.05
C LYS A 143 -3.22 14.03 14.69
N ALA A 144 -4.23 13.52 13.98
CA ALA A 144 -5.03 12.40 14.45
C ALA A 144 -4.23 11.10 14.63
N LEU A 145 -3.19 10.88 13.81
CA LEU A 145 -2.27 9.75 13.97
C LEU A 145 -1.28 9.99 15.11
N LEU A 146 -0.71 11.19 15.21
CA LEU A 146 0.17 11.56 16.33
C LEU A 146 -0.51 11.35 17.68
N LYS A 147 -1.79 11.74 17.79
CA LYS A 147 -2.60 11.54 18.99
C LYS A 147 -2.74 10.07 19.40
N ILE A 148 -3.01 9.15 18.46
CA ILE A 148 -3.18 7.71 18.79
C ILE A 148 -1.85 6.98 18.96
N TRP A 149 -0.76 7.57 18.47
CA TRP A 149 0.60 7.06 18.69
C TRP A 149 1.27 7.66 19.93
N HIS A 150 0.60 8.61 20.59
CA HIS A 150 1.12 9.34 21.76
C HIS A 150 2.44 10.04 21.48
N LEU A 151 2.60 10.58 20.28
CA LEU A 151 3.78 11.34 19.87
C LEU A 151 3.48 12.84 19.89
N PRO A 152 4.43 13.68 20.33
CA PRO A 152 4.34 15.12 20.14
C PRO A 152 4.52 15.49 18.65
N GLU A 153 4.14 16.71 18.29
CA GLU A 153 4.31 17.23 16.93
C GLU A 153 5.78 17.56 16.61
N CYS A 154 6.55 17.96 17.62
CA CYS A 154 8.01 18.13 17.56
C CYS A 154 8.62 17.57 18.86
N LEU A 155 9.82 17.01 18.74
CA LEU A 155 10.67 16.57 19.85
C LEU A 155 11.50 17.74 20.40
#